data_AF-A0A970SIU6-F1
#
_entry.id   AF-A0A970SIU6-F1
#
_cell.length_a   1.000
_cell.length_b   1.000
_cell.length_c   1.000
_cell.angle_alpha   90.00
_cell.angle_beta   90.00
_cell.angle_gamma   90.00
#
_symmetry.space_group_name_H-M   'P 1'
#
loop_
_entity.id
_entity.type
_entity.pdbx_description
1 polymer ?
#
loop_
_entity_poly.entity_id
_entity_poly.type
_entity_poly.pdbx_seq_one_letter_code
_entity_poly.pdbx_strand_id
1 'polypeptide(L)'
;MGRKSRTFIFIIINIVVSVSATLTVLWLWKRAHPYPDFSLSSVPSNGTQPMISQNPVSDQNSNVNPEPSFPNQDLKVHIRTIVGAGDLNVEYVEIINQGQNPANLTNWQLINEDGKEFTFPALILYSDGAVKVLSKAGTDSIIELFWQADAPIWHSGETACLVDAVGETMATYSIP
;
A
#
# COMPACT_ATOMS: atom_id res chain seq x y z
N MET A 1 14.78 50.11 34.26
CA MET A 1 14.02 49.38 33.21
C MET A 1 15.03 48.91 32.14
N GLY A 2 15.35 47.60 31.99
CA GLY A 2 16.32 47.22 30.94
C GLY A 2 16.79 45.76 30.83
N ARG A 3 16.43 44.86 31.75
CA ARG A 3 16.84 43.44 31.68
C ARG A 3 15.90 42.52 30.89
N LYS A 4 14.60 42.86 30.77
CA LYS A 4 13.59 42.00 30.14
C LYS A 4 13.74 41.89 28.61
N SER A 5 14.26 42.93 27.95
CA SER A 5 14.44 42.93 26.48
C SER A 5 15.55 41.98 26.02
N ARG A 6 16.59 41.74 26.82
CA ARG A 6 17.70 40.87 26.44
C ARG A 6 17.29 39.41 26.42
N THR A 7 16.60 38.94 27.46
CA THR A 7 16.06 37.57 27.50
C THR A 7 14.97 37.36 26.46
N PHE A 8 14.15 38.39 26.20
CA PHE A 8 13.16 38.36 25.13
C PHE A 8 13.81 38.21 23.75
N ILE A 9 14.92 38.92 23.49
CA ILE A 9 15.71 38.77 22.25
C ILE A 9 16.25 37.33 22.11
N PHE A 10 16.75 36.73 23.19
CA PHE A 10 17.28 35.36 23.15
C PHE A 10 16.17 34.32 22.88
N ILE A 11 14.98 34.52 23.45
CA ILE A 11 13.82 33.66 23.18
C ILE A 11 13.41 33.76 21.70
N ILE A 12 13.35 34.97 21.14
CA ILE A 12 13.03 35.18 19.72
C ILE A 12 14.07 34.52 18.82
N ILE A 13 15.36 34.70 19.10
CA ILE A 13 16.44 34.07 18.30
C ILE A 13 16.31 32.55 18.33
N ASN A 14 16.01 31.96 19.48
CA ASN A 14 15.86 30.51 19.60
C ASN A 14 14.66 30.01 18.78
N ILE A 15 13.51 30.69 18.88
CA ILE A 15 12.32 30.38 18.06
C ILE A 15 12.63 30.46 16.57
N VAL A 16 13.31 31.51 16.12
CA VAL A 16 13.65 31.69 14.70
C VAL A 16 14.58 30.58 14.20
N VAL A 17 15.56 30.16 15.01
CA VAL A 17 16.46 29.06 14.66
C VAL A 17 15.69 27.75 14.55
N SER A 18 14.80 27.45 15.51
CA SER A 18 13.97 26.24 15.45
C SER A 18 13.02 26.23 14.25
N VAL A 19 12.33 27.34 13.97
CA VAL A 19 11.42 27.47 12.82
C VAL A 19 12.19 27.34 11.50
N SER A 20 13.39 27.91 11.41
CA SER A 20 14.23 27.80 10.21
C SER A 20 14.70 26.36 9.99
N ALA A 21 15.09 25.66 11.06
CA ALA A 21 15.49 24.26 10.99
C ALA A 21 14.33 23.35 10.55
N THR A 22 13.14 23.50 11.15
CA THR A 22 11.96 22.72 10.77
C THR A 22 11.53 23.01 9.32
N LEU A 23 11.52 24.27 8.90
CA LEU A 23 11.23 24.64 7.51
C LEU A 23 12.24 24.06 6.51
N THR A 24 13.52 24.03 6.87
CA THR A 24 14.57 23.45 6.02
C THR A 24 14.35 21.95 5.84
N VAL A 25 14.02 21.25 6.93
CA VAL A 25 13.70 19.81 6.90
C VAL A 25 12.45 19.56 6.04
N LEU A 26 11.36 20.34 6.23
CA LEU A 26 10.14 20.21 5.44
C LEU A 26 10.35 20.52 3.96
N TRP A 27 11.17 21.53 3.64
CA TRP A 27 11.50 21.88 2.27
C TRP A 27 12.33 20.79 1.60
N LEU A 28 13.31 20.22 2.31
CA LEU A 28 14.12 19.11 1.83
C LEU A 28 13.26 17.86 1.61
N TRP A 29 12.34 17.58 2.53
CA TRP A 29 11.39 16.47 2.41
C TRP A 29 10.43 16.67 1.22
N LYS A 30 9.85 17.86 1.06
CA LYS A 30 9.00 18.21 -0.08
C LYS A 30 9.75 18.11 -1.42
N ARG A 31 11.03 18.46 -1.46
CA ARG A 31 11.87 18.32 -2.66
C ARG A 31 12.18 16.86 -2.98
N ALA A 32 12.38 16.03 -1.96
CA ALA A 32 12.71 14.63 -2.12
C ALA A 32 11.48 13.76 -2.47
N HIS A 33 10.26 14.26 -2.32
CA HIS A 33 9.02 13.53 -2.61
C HIS A 33 8.17 14.30 -3.64
N PRO A 34 8.52 14.25 -4.94
CA PRO A 34 7.65 14.78 -5.99
C PRO A 34 6.32 14.04 -5.97
N TYR A 35 5.22 14.78 -5.78
CA TYR A 35 3.88 14.22 -5.87
C TYR A 35 3.66 13.66 -7.29
N PRO A 36 3.19 12.42 -7.44
CA PRO A 36 2.82 11.90 -8.75
C PRO A 36 1.64 12.69 -9.33
N ASP A 37 1.86 13.33 -10.48
CA ASP A 37 0.81 14.00 -11.25
C ASP A 37 -0.09 12.95 -11.92
N PHE A 38 -1.27 12.71 -11.35
CA PHE A 38 -2.32 11.92 -12.00
C PHE A 38 -3.03 12.77 -13.06
N SER A 39 -2.40 12.89 -14.22
CA SER A 39 -3.05 13.44 -15.41
C SER A 39 -4.05 12.40 -15.93
N LEU A 40 -5.34 12.60 -15.65
CA LEU A 40 -6.42 11.84 -16.27
C LEU A 40 -6.44 12.15 -17.78
N SER A 41 -5.87 11.28 -18.59
CA SER A 41 -6.11 11.30 -20.04
C SER A 41 -7.59 11.03 -20.29
N SER A 42 -8.34 12.08 -20.61
CA SER A 42 -9.72 11.99 -21.09
C SER A 42 -9.73 11.28 -22.45
N VAL A 43 -10.28 10.07 -22.50
CA VAL A 43 -10.58 9.36 -23.75
C VAL A 43 -11.75 10.06 -24.45
N PRO A 44 -11.68 10.38 -25.76
CA PRO A 44 -12.82 10.94 -26.47
C PRO A 44 -13.89 9.89 -26.70
N SER A 45 -15.13 10.23 -26.36
CA SER A 45 -16.33 9.45 -26.67
C SER A 45 -16.65 9.56 -28.16
N ASN A 46 -16.73 8.43 -28.87
CA ASN A 46 -17.46 8.32 -30.13
C ASN A 46 -18.47 7.18 -30.01
N GLY A 47 -19.75 7.52 -30.16
CA GLY A 47 -20.87 6.63 -29.90
C GLY A 47 -21.32 5.72 -31.05
N THR A 48 -22.35 4.95 -30.70
CA THR A 48 -23.38 4.26 -31.50
C THR A 48 -23.12 2.80 -31.97
N GLN A 49 -23.93 1.92 -31.37
CA GLN A 49 -24.28 0.50 -31.61
C GLN A 49 -24.73 0.17 -33.07
N PRO A 50 -24.86 -1.10 -33.55
CA PRO A 50 -25.39 -2.28 -32.82
C PRO A 50 -24.80 -3.68 -33.10
N MET A 51 -25.24 -4.64 -32.25
CA MET A 51 -25.03 -6.10 -32.29
C MET A 51 -25.22 -6.74 -33.67
N ILE A 52 -24.32 -7.67 -34.01
CA ILE A 52 -24.66 -8.91 -34.74
C ILE A 52 -24.00 -10.10 -34.03
N SER A 53 -24.81 -11.10 -33.73
CA SER A 53 -24.46 -12.39 -33.14
C SER A 53 -23.83 -13.31 -34.19
N GLN A 54 -22.63 -13.83 -33.94
CA GLN A 54 -22.12 -15.09 -34.49
C GLN A 54 -21.17 -15.75 -33.48
N ASN A 55 -21.49 -16.98 -33.07
CA ASN A 55 -20.59 -17.95 -32.44
C ASN A 55 -20.36 -19.09 -33.47
N PRO A 56 -19.36 -19.97 -33.32
CA PRO A 56 -17.95 -19.76 -33.01
C PRO A 56 -17.06 -20.38 -34.11
N VAL A 57 -15.89 -19.81 -34.41
CA VAL A 57 -14.83 -20.54 -35.15
C VAL A 57 -13.49 -20.21 -34.50
N SER A 58 -12.89 -21.23 -33.91
CA SER A 58 -11.49 -21.24 -33.51
C SER A 58 -10.60 -20.94 -34.71
N ASP A 59 -9.73 -19.94 -34.58
CA ASP A 59 -8.38 -20.01 -35.12
C ASP A 59 -7.48 -19.04 -34.36
N GLN A 60 -6.28 -19.53 -34.08
CA GLN A 60 -5.31 -18.91 -33.20
C GLN A 60 -4.77 -17.61 -33.77
N ASN A 61 -4.86 -16.54 -32.99
CA ASN A 61 -3.96 -15.42 -33.12
C ASN A 61 -3.69 -14.83 -31.73
N SER A 62 -2.62 -15.29 -31.10
CA SER A 62 -2.06 -14.72 -29.88
C SER A 62 -1.54 -13.32 -30.19
N ASN A 63 -2.42 -12.32 -30.22
CA ASN A 63 -2.01 -10.94 -30.09
C ASN A 63 -1.90 -10.65 -28.59
N VAL A 64 -0.79 -11.11 -28.01
CA VAL A 64 -0.43 -10.82 -26.62
C VAL A 64 -0.17 -9.31 -26.55
N ASN A 65 -1.16 -8.55 -26.10
CA ASN A 65 -0.88 -7.27 -25.49
C ASN A 65 0.09 -7.56 -24.34
N PRO A 66 1.31 -6.98 -24.31
CA PRO A 66 2.18 -7.15 -23.16
C PRO A 66 1.54 -6.40 -21.99
N GLU A 67 0.74 -7.12 -21.21
CA GLU A 67 0.61 -6.77 -19.80
C GLU A 67 2.04 -6.71 -19.25
N PRO A 68 2.43 -5.64 -18.53
CA PRO A 68 3.77 -5.55 -17.96
C PRO A 68 4.00 -6.74 -17.03
N SER A 69 4.66 -7.77 -17.54
CA SER A 69 5.09 -8.94 -16.78
C SER A 69 6.29 -8.50 -15.94
N PHE A 70 6.07 -8.25 -14.66
CA PHE A 70 7.20 -8.07 -13.73
C PHE A 70 7.88 -9.44 -13.55
N PRO A 71 9.18 -9.57 -13.84
CA PRO A 71 9.88 -10.83 -13.59
C PRO A 71 9.93 -11.09 -12.08
N ASN A 72 9.29 -12.16 -11.61
CA ASN A 72 9.25 -12.57 -10.20
C ASN A 72 10.59 -13.09 -9.65
N GLN A 73 11.70 -13.00 -10.39
CA GLN A 73 13.00 -13.60 -10.02
C GLN A 73 13.72 -12.92 -8.83
N ASP A 74 13.21 -11.80 -8.30
CA ASP A 74 13.76 -11.12 -7.10
C ASP A 74 12.64 -10.49 -6.24
N LEU A 75 11.49 -11.15 -6.19
CA LEU A 75 10.34 -10.69 -5.41
C LEU A 75 10.56 -11.03 -3.92
N LYS A 76 10.70 -10.02 -3.05
CA LYS A 76 10.88 -10.21 -1.60
C LYS A 76 9.75 -9.54 -0.81
N VAL A 77 8.53 -9.86 -1.20
CA VAL A 77 7.32 -9.42 -0.51
C VAL A 77 7.07 -10.35 0.67
N HIS A 78 6.93 -9.79 1.87
CA HIS A 78 6.60 -10.56 3.06
C HIS A 78 5.83 -9.71 4.07
N ILE A 79 5.24 -10.39 5.06
CA ILE A 79 4.59 -9.76 6.20
C ILE A 79 5.70 -9.29 7.16
N ARG A 80 5.82 -7.98 7.33
CA ARG A 80 6.79 -7.37 8.24
C ARG A 80 6.36 -7.56 9.69
N THR A 81 5.10 -7.29 10.00
CA THR A 81 4.55 -7.38 11.34
C THR A 81 3.03 -7.42 11.34
N ILE A 82 2.47 -7.96 12.41
CA ILE A 82 1.05 -7.85 12.78
C ILE A 82 1.01 -7.18 14.14
N VAL A 83 0.26 -6.08 14.23
CA VAL A 83 0.19 -5.23 15.43
C VAL A 83 -1.24 -5.19 15.91
N GLY A 84 -1.44 -5.16 17.23
CA GLY A 84 -2.77 -4.96 17.83
C GLY A 84 -3.68 -6.17 17.74
N ALA A 85 -3.13 -7.38 17.59
CA ALA A 85 -3.90 -8.63 17.53
C ALA A 85 -4.92 -8.70 18.67
N GLY A 86 -6.19 -8.94 18.33
CA GLY A 86 -7.32 -9.01 19.26
C GLY A 86 -7.97 -7.66 19.58
N ASP A 87 -7.49 -6.53 19.04
CA ASP A 87 -8.12 -5.22 19.17
C ASP A 87 -8.38 -4.57 17.80
N LEU A 88 -9.64 -4.66 17.35
CA LEU A 88 -10.12 -4.16 16.06
C LEU A 88 -9.73 -2.70 15.77
N ASN A 89 -9.58 -1.85 16.78
CA ASN A 89 -9.33 -0.42 16.57
C ASN A 89 -7.90 -0.13 16.11
N VAL A 90 -6.96 -0.98 16.51
CA VAL A 90 -5.52 -0.82 16.31
C VAL A 90 -4.89 -1.98 15.54
N GLU A 91 -5.67 -3.02 15.24
CA GLU A 91 -5.18 -4.21 14.55
C GLU A 91 -4.89 -3.95 13.07
N TYR A 92 -3.66 -4.27 12.64
CA TYR A 92 -3.28 -4.25 11.24
C TYR A 92 -2.13 -5.20 10.93
N VAL A 93 -2.05 -5.60 9.66
CA VAL A 93 -0.92 -6.31 9.07
C VAL A 93 -0.14 -5.36 8.19
N GLU A 94 1.17 -5.41 8.28
CA GLU A 94 2.05 -4.59 7.45
C GLU A 94 2.86 -5.46 6.51
N ILE A 95 2.74 -5.20 5.21
CA ILE A 95 3.39 -5.95 4.15
C ILE A 95 4.39 -5.03 3.46
N ILE A 96 5.60 -5.53 3.24
CA ILE A 96 6.70 -4.77 2.64
C ILE A 96 7.27 -5.54 1.46
N ASN A 97 7.64 -4.82 0.41
CA ASN A 97 8.47 -5.34 -0.67
C ASN A 97 9.94 -4.94 -0.43
N GLN A 98 10.78 -5.89 -0.01
CA GLN A 98 12.23 -5.69 0.12
C GLN A 98 13.01 -6.12 -1.13
N GLY A 99 12.31 -6.39 -2.23
CA GLY A 99 12.89 -6.70 -3.53
C GLY A 99 13.30 -5.41 -4.25
N GLN A 100 14.16 -5.54 -5.26
CA GLN A 100 14.56 -4.39 -6.09
C GLN A 100 13.51 -4.03 -7.14
N ASN A 101 12.61 -4.96 -7.46
CA ASN A 101 11.58 -4.78 -8.49
C ASN A 101 10.21 -4.48 -7.85
N PRO A 102 9.33 -3.71 -8.52
CA PRO A 102 7.93 -3.59 -8.12
C PRO A 102 7.22 -4.93 -8.12
N ALA A 103 6.36 -5.13 -7.13
CA ALA A 103 5.52 -6.31 -6.97
C ALA A 103 4.08 -5.99 -7.38
N ASN A 104 3.47 -6.82 -8.22
CA ASN A 104 2.04 -6.74 -8.47
C ASN A 104 1.30 -7.64 -7.46
N LEU A 105 0.57 -7.03 -6.53
CA LEU A 105 -0.19 -7.74 -5.50
C LEU A 105 -1.65 -7.97 -5.89
N THR A 106 -2.05 -7.65 -7.12
CA THR A 106 -3.44 -7.83 -7.57
C THR A 106 -3.89 -9.28 -7.38
N ASN A 107 -5.02 -9.48 -6.69
CA ASN A 107 -5.59 -10.78 -6.34
C ASN A 107 -4.74 -11.67 -5.43
N TRP A 108 -3.67 -11.13 -4.83
CA TRP A 108 -3.01 -11.82 -3.72
C TRP A 108 -3.98 -11.93 -2.54
N GLN A 109 -3.69 -12.84 -1.63
CA GLN A 109 -4.51 -13.09 -0.46
C GLN A 109 -3.70 -13.05 0.82
N LEU A 110 -4.28 -12.45 1.84
CA LEU A 110 -3.83 -12.56 3.22
C LEU A 110 -4.82 -13.44 3.97
N ILE A 111 -4.34 -14.58 4.48
CA ILE A 111 -5.16 -15.65 5.04
C ILE A 111 -4.73 -15.89 6.49
N ASN A 112 -5.69 -15.98 7.41
CA ASN A 112 -5.42 -16.38 8.79
C ASN A 112 -5.64 -17.89 9.01
N GLU A 113 -5.30 -18.40 10.19
CA GLU A 113 -5.43 -19.83 10.52
C GLU A 113 -6.90 -20.30 10.57
N ASP A 114 -7.84 -19.39 10.85
CA ASP A 114 -9.29 -19.65 10.82
C ASP A 114 -9.89 -19.69 9.39
N GLY A 115 -9.08 -19.41 8.35
CA GLY A 115 -9.53 -19.36 6.96
C GLY A 115 -10.27 -18.07 6.58
N LYS A 116 -10.11 -16.98 7.34
CA LYS A 116 -10.52 -15.64 6.91
C LYS A 116 -9.51 -15.12 5.88
N GLU A 117 -10.03 -14.60 4.77
CA GLU A 117 -9.23 -14.16 3.64
C GLU A 117 -9.49 -12.69 3.31
N PHE A 118 -8.41 -11.97 2.99
CA PHE A 118 -8.46 -10.64 2.40
C PHE A 118 -7.80 -10.66 1.03
N THR A 119 -8.54 -10.24 0.00
CA THR A 119 -8.03 -10.16 -1.36
C THR A 119 -7.53 -8.76 -1.67
N PHE A 120 -6.28 -8.65 -2.11
CA PHE A 120 -5.69 -7.37 -2.49
C PHE A 120 -6.35 -6.84 -3.78
N PRO A 121 -6.73 -5.55 -3.82
CA PRO A 121 -7.19 -4.91 -5.05
C PRO A 121 -6.02 -4.74 -6.03
N ALA A 122 -6.27 -4.09 -7.17
CA ALA A 122 -5.21 -3.71 -8.10
C ALA A 122 -4.18 -2.80 -7.41
N LEU A 123 -3.04 -3.37 -7.02
CA LEU A 123 -2.00 -2.70 -6.23
C LEU A 123 -0.61 -3.11 -6.71
N ILE A 124 0.21 -2.11 -7.02
CA ILE A 124 1.64 -2.29 -7.28
C ILE A 124 2.42 -1.79 -6.07
N LEU A 125 3.16 -2.69 -5.42
CA LEU A 125 4.02 -2.37 -4.28
C LEU A 125 5.47 -2.22 -4.76
N TYR A 126 5.95 -0.97 -4.82
CA TYR A 126 7.31 -0.66 -5.25
C TYR A 126 8.37 -1.16 -4.26
N SER A 127 9.62 -1.20 -4.73
CA SER A 127 10.79 -1.51 -3.89
C SER A 127 10.83 -0.63 -2.64
N ASP A 128 11.10 -1.24 -1.49
CA ASP A 128 11.05 -0.65 -0.14
C ASP A 128 9.69 -0.05 0.26
N GLY A 129 8.66 -0.21 -0.58
CA GLY A 129 7.30 0.20 -0.31
C GLY A 129 6.60 -0.74 0.68
N ALA A 130 5.69 -0.18 1.48
CA ALA A 130 4.86 -0.92 2.41
C ALA A 130 3.38 -0.52 2.31
N VAL A 131 2.51 -1.49 2.56
CA VAL A 131 1.07 -1.30 2.67
C VAL A 131 0.58 -1.91 3.99
N LYS A 132 -0.38 -1.26 4.62
CA LYS A 132 -1.07 -1.76 5.80
C LYS A 132 -2.44 -2.28 5.43
N VAL A 133 -2.82 -3.42 5.99
CA VAL A 133 -4.18 -3.96 5.94
C VAL A 133 -4.76 -3.85 7.35
N LEU A 134 -5.64 -2.89 7.57
CA LEU A 134 -6.33 -2.68 8.84
C LEU A 134 -7.56 -3.58 8.90
N SER A 135 -7.81 -4.23 10.03
CA SER A 135 -8.95 -5.15 10.16
C SER A 135 -10.30 -4.43 10.15
N LYS A 136 -10.36 -3.22 10.69
CA LYS A 136 -11.61 -2.44 10.77
C LYS A 136 -12.15 -2.01 9.41
N ALA A 137 -13.41 -1.58 9.42
CA ALA A 137 -14.01 -0.86 8.30
C ALA A 137 -13.38 0.52 8.07
N GLY A 138 -13.34 0.92 6.79
CA GLY A 138 -12.75 2.18 6.35
C GLY A 138 -12.77 2.34 4.85
N THR A 139 -11.99 3.28 4.34
CA THR A 139 -11.90 3.54 2.89
C THR A 139 -10.46 3.35 2.45
N ASP A 140 -10.27 2.49 1.45
CA ASP A 140 -8.95 2.16 0.94
C ASP A 140 -8.21 3.39 0.41
N SER A 141 -6.90 3.38 0.63
CA SER A 141 -5.92 4.29 0.08
C SER A 141 -4.74 3.50 -0.50
N ILE A 142 -3.74 4.20 -1.02
CA ILE A 142 -2.56 3.56 -1.61
C ILE A 142 -1.71 2.81 -0.57
N ILE A 143 -1.72 3.27 0.69
CA ILE A 143 -0.84 2.77 1.77
C ILE A 143 -1.61 2.06 2.89
N GLU A 144 -2.93 2.21 2.92
CA GLU A 144 -3.81 1.64 3.94
C GLU A 144 -5.03 1.04 3.24
N LEU A 145 -5.21 -0.26 3.41
CA LEU A 145 -6.36 -1.03 2.97
C LEU A 145 -7.17 -1.47 4.19
N PHE A 146 -8.47 -1.70 4.00
CA PHE A 146 -9.38 -2.00 5.09
C PHE A 146 -10.13 -3.31 4.83
N TRP A 147 -9.99 -4.28 5.74
CA TRP A 147 -10.62 -5.59 5.66
C TRP A 147 -12.15 -5.52 5.72
N GLN A 148 -12.70 -4.44 6.29
CA GLN A 148 -14.15 -4.29 6.53
C GLN A 148 -14.68 -5.34 7.52
N ALA A 149 -13.87 -5.75 8.49
CA ALA A 149 -14.32 -6.68 9.52
C ALA A 149 -15.11 -5.97 10.64
N ASP A 150 -16.10 -6.67 11.18
CA ASP A 150 -16.88 -6.25 12.36
C ASP A 150 -16.25 -6.71 13.69
N ALA A 151 -15.21 -7.54 13.63
CA ALA A 151 -14.49 -8.11 14.78
C ALA A 151 -12.99 -8.25 14.44
N PRO A 152 -12.10 -8.36 15.46
CA PRO A 152 -10.68 -8.64 15.23
C PRO A 152 -10.48 -9.87 14.33
N ILE A 153 -9.50 -9.80 13.45
CA ILE A 153 -9.13 -10.85 12.51
C ILE A 153 -7.99 -11.72 13.05
N TRP A 154 -7.12 -11.13 13.89
CA TRP A 154 -5.88 -11.76 14.33
C TRP A 154 -5.88 -12.02 15.82
N HIS A 155 -5.30 -13.14 16.24
CA HIS A 155 -5.06 -13.45 17.64
C HIS A 155 -3.61 -13.86 17.90
N SER A 156 -3.13 -13.62 19.12
CA SER A 156 -1.81 -14.11 19.54
C SER A 156 -1.71 -15.63 19.41
N GLY A 157 -0.59 -16.11 18.88
CA GLY A 157 -0.33 -17.52 18.61
C GLY A 157 -0.78 -18.01 17.23
N GLU A 158 -1.55 -17.22 16.47
CA GLU A 158 -1.98 -17.60 15.12
C GLU A 158 -0.88 -17.35 14.07
N THR A 159 -1.01 -18.01 12.92
CA THR A 159 -0.15 -17.76 11.76
C THR A 159 -0.92 -17.12 10.60
N ALA A 160 -0.37 -16.04 10.08
CA ALA A 160 -0.81 -15.40 8.85
C ALA A 160 -0.04 -15.95 7.64
N CYS A 161 -0.74 -16.14 6.53
CA CYS A 161 -0.18 -16.57 5.25
C CYS A 161 -0.45 -15.50 4.18
N LEU A 162 0.60 -15.08 3.49
CA LEU A 162 0.50 -14.26 2.28
C LEU A 162 0.65 -15.18 1.06
N VAL A 163 -0.37 -15.20 0.22
CA VAL A 163 -0.49 -16.07 -0.95
C VAL A 163 -0.61 -15.21 -2.20
N ASP A 164 0.08 -15.58 -3.27
CA ASP A 164 0.02 -14.85 -4.52
C ASP A 164 -1.27 -15.14 -5.32
N ALA A 165 -1.42 -14.48 -6.48
CA ALA A 165 -2.58 -14.62 -7.34
C ALA A 165 -2.76 -16.02 -7.97
N VAL A 166 -1.73 -16.87 -7.98
CA VAL A 166 -1.79 -18.24 -8.49
C VAL A 166 -1.92 -19.28 -7.38
N GLY A 167 -1.94 -18.85 -6.11
CA GLY A 167 -2.12 -19.70 -4.94
C GLY A 167 -0.80 -20.18 -4.32
N GLU A 168 0.34 -19.62 -4.69
CA GLU A 168 1.64 -19.94 -4.09
C GLU A 168 1.85 -19.14 -2.80
N THR A 169 2.25 -19.81 -1.72
CA THR A 169 2.57 -19.15 -0.44
C THR A 169 3.88 -18.37 -0.56
N MET A 170 3.78 -17.05 -0.49
CA MET A 170 4.93 -16.14 -0.58
C MET A 170 5.61 -15.93 0.78
N ALA A 171 4.83 -15.83 1.85
CA ALA A 171 5.35 -15.61 3.20
C ALA A 171 4.38 -16.11 4.27
N THR A 172 4.92 -16.43 5.44
CA THR A 172 4.14 -16.69 6.66
C THR A 172 4.65 -15.85 7.81
N TYR A 173 3.77 -15.54 8.78
CA TYR A 173 4.10 -14.79 9.98
C TYR A 173 3.34 -15.34 11.18
N SER A 174 4.06 -15.83 12.19
CA SER A 174 3.46 -16.27 13.45
C SER A 174 3.40 -15.10 14.43
N ILE A 175 2.21 -14.85 14.96
CA ILE A 175 1.95 -13.79 15.93
C ILE A 175 2.44 -14.26 17.30
N PRO A 176 3.31 -13.49 17.98
CA PRO A 176 3.86 -13.87 19.28
C PRO A 176 2.85 -13.88 20.43
#